data_AF-Q54HZ3-F1
#
_entry.id   AF-Q54HZ3-F1
#
_cell.length_a   1.000
_cell.length_b   1.000
_cell.length_c   1.000
_cell.angle_alpha   90.00
_cell.angle_beta   90.00
_cell.angle_gamma   90.00
#
_symmetry.space_group_name_H-M   'P 1'
#
loop_
_entity.id
_entity.type
_entity.pdbx_description
1 polymer ?
#
loop_
_entity_poly.entity_id
_entity_poly.type
_entity_poly.pdbx_seq_one_letter_code
_entity_poly.pdbx_strand_id
1 'polypeptide(L)'
;MDKNKIVTYIQQLFQYYYTKEGPPTMVDTIVMFIESNQLNVDTLPLYIESLSNTLPIEYKLINKTPDHIKNKVQQQQQQQPIYSISESTNLNNTSNINKGGTIYKYYNKDTNTFNKELVKQNLNINTIKEYVDELYICYTGKLGDPASSQYLIKSLLDNSFTVHQAELHVKFSKEAKVYLGQVQIKENKRKKAEEYIYELYKVYFGKEYLCPLDDLHYYTNLIIESTSPNYQAIEDEIKEKAILNVVIPTKKPFK
;
A
#
# COMPACT_ATOMS: atom_id res chain seq x y z
N MET A 1 -20.40 -13.68 17.39
CA MET A 1 -20.15 -15.14 17.37
C MET A 1 -19.68 -15.52 18.77
N ASP A 2 -20.12 -16.66 19.30
CA ASP A 2 -19.74 -17.07 20.66
C ASP A 2 -18.23 -17.35 20.75
N LYS A 3 -17.54 -16.91 21.81
CA LYS A 3 -16.06 -16.96 21.94
C LYS A 3 -15.55 -18.39 21.79
N ASN A 4 -16.25 -19.36 22.38
CA ASN A 4 -15.92 -20.77 22.24
C ASN A 4 -16.01 -21.24 20.78
N LYS A 5 -17.01 -20.79 20.01
CA LYS A 5 -17.12 -21.14 18.58
C LYS A 5 -15.96 -20.57 17.76
N ILE A 6 -15.51 -19.36 18.08
CA ILE A 6 -14.35 -18.73 17.43
C ILE A 6 -13.09 -19.55 17.70
N VAL A 7 -12.83 -19.89 18.97
CA VAL A 7 -11.67 -20.70 19.37
C VAL A 7 -11.69 -22.05 18.67
N THR A 8 -12.84 -22.75 18.67
CA THR A 8 -12.95 -24.03 17.97
C THR A 8 -12.68 -23.90 16.48
N TYR A 9 -13.17 -22.83 15.84
CA TYR A 9 -12.93 -22.60 14.42
C TYR A 9 -11.45 -22.29 14.11
N ILE A 10 -10.79 -21.48 14.94
CA ILE A 10 -9.35 -21.23 14.83
C ILE A 10 -8.58 -22.55 14.96
N GLN A 11 -8.94 -23.38 15.95
CA GLN A 11 -8.29 -24.68 16.15
C GLN A 11 -8.49 -25.61 14.96
N GLN A 12 -9.70 -25.64 14.38
CA GLN A 12 -9.97 -26.40 13.16
C GLN A 12 -9.12 -25.93 11.98
N LEU A 13 -8.91 -24.61 11.83
CA LEU A 13 -8.03 -24.08 10.79
C LEU A 13 -6.58 -24.48 11.04
N PHE A 14 -6.07 -24.39 12.27
CA PHE A 14 -4.73 -24.88 12.58
C PHE A 14 -4.56 -26.36 12.27
N GLN A 15 -5.54 -27.18 12.67
CA GLN A 15 -5.58 -28.60 12.36
C GLN A 15 -5.59 -28.85 10.85
N TYR A 16 -6.33 -28.04 10.08
CA TYR A 16 -6.37 -28.16 8.62
C TYR A 16 -5.05 -27.75 7.97
N TYR A 17 -4.49 -26.59 8.32
CA TYR A 17 -3.31 -26.03 7.67
C TYR A 17 -2.00 -26.73 8.09
N TYR A 18 -1.91 -27.18 9.34
CA TYR A 18 -0.68 -27.66 9.95
C TYR A 18 -0.78 -29.06 10.56
N THR A 19 -1.95 -29.71 10.51
CA THR A 19 -2.22 -31.01 11.17
C THR A 19 -1.91 -31.06 12.67
N LYS A 20 -1.91 -29.87 13.29
CA LYS A 20 -1.65 -29.67 14.71
C LYS A 20 -2.60 -28.62 15.26
N GLU A 21 -2.91 -28.74 16.54
CA GLU A 21 -3.63 -27.69 17.26
C GLU A 21 -2.80 -26.41 17.32
N GLY A 22 -3.45 -25.27 17.21
CA GLY A 22 -2.81 -23.96 17.34
C GLY A 22 -2.22 -23.77 18.74
N PRO A 23 -1.03 -23.16 18.85
CA PRO A 23 -0.45 -22.81 20.14
C PRO A 23 -1.41 -21.92 20.93
N PRO A 24 -1.67 -22.18 22.24
CA PRO A 24 -2.65 -21.42 23.02
C PRO A 24 -2.46 -19.91 22.94
N THR A 25 -1.21 -19.44 23.03
CA THR A 25 -0.84 -18.02 22.93
C THR A 25 -1.21 -17.40 21.58
N MET A 26 -1.04 -18.15 20.49
CA MET A 26 -1.42 -17.69 19.15
C MET A 26 -2.93 -17.65 18.99
N VAL A 27 -3.64 -18.66 19.49
CA VAL A 27 -5.10 -18.72 19.45
C VAL A 27 -5.69 -17.54 20.21
N ASP A 28 -5.22 -17.26 21.43
CA ASP A 28 -5.66 -16.11 22.23
C ASP A 28 -5.40 -14.78 21.50
N THR A 29 -4.25 -14.66 20.84
CA THR A 29 -3.92 -13.47 20.04
C THR A 29 -4.89 -13.28 18.87
N ILE A 30 -5.21 -14.35 18.15
CA ILE A 30 -6.16 -14.32 17.02
C ILE A 30 -7.57 -13.97 17.51
N VAL A 31 -8.00 -14.57 18.63
CA VAL A 31 -9.30 -14.26 19.26
C VAL A 31 -9.36 -12.78 19.62
N MET A 32 -8.31 -12.24 20.24
CA MET A 32 -8.22 -10.82 20.58
C MET A 32 -8.29 -9.93 19.34
N PHE A 33 -7.67 -10.32 18.22
CA PHE A 33 -7.80 -9.59 16.95
C PHE A 33 -9.21 -9.62 16.36
N ILE A 34 -9.94 -10.73 16.54
CA ILE A 34 -11.35 -10.81 16.12
C ILE A 34 -12.24 -9.95 17.03
N GLU A 35 -12.08 -10.06 18.35
CA GLU A 35 -12.86 -9.29 19.34
C GLU A 35 -12.64 -7.77 19.17
N SER A 36 -11.45 -7.35 18.76
CA SER A 36 -11.11 -5.96 18.45
C SER A 36 -11.47 -5.52 17.02
N ASN A 37 -12.15 -6.37 16.23
CA ASN A 37 -12.48 -6.13 14.81
C ASN A 37 -11.26 -5.82 13.91
N GLN A 38 -10.06 -6.21 14.31
CA GLN A 38 -8.84 -6.09 13.50
C GLN A 38 -8.77 -7.21 12.45
N LEU A 39 -9.33 -8.37 12.78
CA LEU A 39 -9.36 -9.55 11.93
C LEU A 39 -10.78 -10.07 11.76
N ASN A 40 -11.23 -10.22 10.52
CA ASN A 40 -12.56 -10.72 10.23
C ASN A 40 -12.54 -12.25 10.09
N VAL A 41 -13.61 -12.93 10.51
CA VAL A 41 -13.70 -14.41 10.49
C VAL A 41 -13.57 -14.97 9.07
N ASP A 42 -14.03 -14.22 8.07
CA ASP A 42 -13.91 -14.60 6.66
C ASP A 42 -12.46 -14.59 6.15
N THR A 43 -11.61 -13.76 6.76
CA THR A 43 -10.19 -13.60 6.39
C THR A 43 -9.26 -14.44 7.26
N LEU A 44 -9.79 -15.11 8.28
CA LEU A 44 -9.03 -15.94 9.22
C LEU A 44 -8.17 -17.03 8.55
N PRO A 45 -8.68 -17.76 7.53
CA PRO A 45 -7.89 -18.81 6.89
C PRO A 45 -6.60 -18.27 6.26
N LEU A 46 -6.70 -17.11 5.58
CA LEU A 46 -5.55 -16.43 4.98
C LEU A 46 -4.54 -15.95 6.03
N TYR A 47 -5.04 -15.43 7.17
CA TYR A 47 -4.17 -15.01 8.26
C TYR A 47 -3.41 -16.20 8.85
N ILE A 48 -4.09 -17.30 9.15
CA ILE A 48 -3.47 -18.51 9.72
C ILE A 48 -2.46 -19.13 8.74
N GLU A 49 -2.75 -19.13 7.43
CA GLU A 49 -1.79 -19.57 6.41
C GLU A 49 -0.50 -18.72 6.43
N SER A 50 -0.64 -17.39 6.63
CA SER A 50 0.50 -16.46 6.68
C SER A 50 1.42 -16.65 7.90
N LEU A 51 0.94 -17.32 8.97
CA LEU A 51 1.72 -17.60 10.17
C LEU A 51 2.78 -18.70 9.98
N SER A 52 2.80 -19.35 8.82
CA SER A 52 3.75 -20.43 8.51
C SER A 52 5.22 -20.05 8.68
N ASN A 53 5.55 -18.76 8.58
CA ASN A 53 6.91 -18.25 8.76
C ASN A 53 7.25 -17.87 10.21
N THR A 54 6.25 -17.78 11.09
CA THR A 54 6.42 -17.38 12.49
C THR A 54 6.13 -18.47 13.50
N LEU A 55 5.45 -19.55 13.09
CA LEU A 55 5.23 -20.70 13.93
C LEU A 55 6.52 -21.51 14.14
N PRO A 56 6.62 -22.28 15.24
CA PRO A 56 7.74 -23.20 15.47
C PRO A 56 7.95 -24.13 14.28
N ILE A 57 9.19 -24.57 14.03
CA ILE A 57 9.59 -25.46 12.92
C ILE A 57 8.70 -26.70 12.78
N GLU A 58 8.09 -27.14 13.88
CA GLU A 58 7.19 -28.27 13.93
C GLU A 58 5.84 -28.06 13.21
N TYR A 59 5.46 -26.82 12.91
CA TYR A 59 4.24 -26.46 12.18
C TYR A 59 4.57 -26.25 10.70
N LYS A 60 4.70 -27.35 9.96
CA LYS A 60 4.80 -27.27 8.50
C LYS A 60 3.44 -27.01 7.90
N LEU A 61 3.34 -25.98 7.06
CA LEU A 61 2.15 -25.69 6.29
C LEU A 61 1.93 -26.82 5.26
N ILE A 62 0.86 -27.59 5.42
CA ILE A 62 0.53 -28.73 4.58
C ILE A 62 -0.50 -28.33 3.52
N ASN A 63 -1.62 -27.76 3.95
CA ASN A 63 -2.75 -27.46 3.07
C ASN A 63 -2.79 -25.97 2.74
N LYS A 64 -2.29 -25.53 1.58
CA LYS A 64 -2.48 -24.13 1.14
C LYS A 64 -3.90 -23.93 0.65
N THR A 65 -4.48 -22.76 0.92
CA THR A 65 -5.88 -22.51 0.54
C THR A 65 -6.01 -22.47 -0.99
N PRO A 66 -7.05 -23.08 -1.59
CA PRO A 66 -7.28 -23.00 -3.03
C PRO A 66 -7.42 -21.53 -3.46
N ASP A 67 -6.81 -21.16 -4.61
CA ASP A 67 -6.72 -19.80 -5.17
C ASP A 67 -8.04 -19.01 -5.22
N HIS A 68 -9.19 -19.66 -5.06
CA HIS A 68 -10.52 -19.04 -5.02
C HIS A 68 -10.71 -17.99 -3.90
N ILE A 69 -10.00 -18.08 -2.74
CA ILE A 69 -10.13 -17.07 -1.67
C ILE A 69 -9.24 -15.84 -1.95
N LYS A 70 -8.04 -16.04 -2.54
CA LYS A 70 -7.22 -14.92 -3.06
C LYS A 70 -8.01 -14.10 -4.08
N ASN A 71 -8.76 -14.77 -4.95
CA ASN A 71 -9.61 -14.12 -5.95
C ASN A 71 -10.84 -13.44 -5.32
N LYS A 72 -11.41 -13.95 -4.23
CA LYS A 72 -12.52 -13.28 -3.51
C LYS A 72 -12.09 -12.00 -2.78
N VAL A 73 -10.87 -11.95 -2.23
CA VAL A 73 -10.33 -10.71 -1.63
C VAL A 73 -10.02 -9.67 -2.72
N GLN A 74 -9.59 -10.11 -3.91
CA GLN A 74 -9.48 -9.22 -5.07
C GLN A 74 -10.85 -8.77 -5.63
N GLN A 75 -11.88 -9.61 -5.55
CA GLN A 75 -13.23 -9.27 -6.03
C GLN A 75 -14.03 -8.40 -5.03
N GLN A 76 -13.73 -8.42 -3.73
CA GLN A 76 -14.35 -7.49 -2.77
C GLN A 76 -13.84 -6.04 -2.90
N GLN A 77 -12.83 -5.76 -3.73
CA GLN A 77 -12.46 -4.39 -4.10
C GLN A 77 -13.37 -3.74 -5.16
N GLN A 78 -14.41 -4.43 -5.67
CA GLN A 78 -15.22 -3.90 -6.77
C GLN A 78 -16.65 -3.46 -6.46
N GLN A 79 -17.19 -3.58 -5.24
CA GLN A 79 -18.55 -3.07 -4.99
C GLN A 79 -18.75 -2.51 -3.57
N GLN A 80 -19.37 -1.31 -3.53
CA GLN A 80 -20.09 -0.60 -2.44
C GLN A 80 -19.47 0.76 -2.01
N PRO A 81 -20.31 1.76 -1.64
CA PRO A 81 -20.39 3.02 -2.35
C PRO A 81 -20.03 4.27 -1.52
N ILE A 82 -19.98 5.37 -2.27
CA ILE A 82 -19.80 6.79 -1.96
C ILE A 82 -20.46 7.21 -0.63
N TYR A 83 -19.65 7.68 0.32
CA TYR A 83 -20.06 8.68 1.31
C TYR A 83 -19.22 9.93 1.14
N SER A 84 -19.86 10.97 0.63
CA SER A 84 -19.38 12.34 0.54
C SER A 84 -19.39 12.97 1.93
N ILE A 85 -18.27 13.53 2.37
CA ILE A 85 -18.27 14.59 3.39
C ILE A 85 -17.32 15.68 2.90
N SER A 86 -17.89 16.86 2.72
CA SER A 86 -17.26 18.12 2.33
C SER A 86 -16.56 18.77 3.52
N GLU A 87 -15.45 19.48 3.22
CA GLU A 87 -14.98 20.77 3.77
C GLU A 87 -14.95 20.99 5.30
N SER A 88 -14.03 21.74 5.90
CA SER A 88 -12.76 22.38 5.55
C SER A 88 -12.30 23.05 6.86
N THR A 89 -11.00 23.13 7.15
CA THR A 89 -10.30 24.37 7.58
C THR A 89 -8.85 24.11 7.99
N ASN A 90 -8.01 24.98 7.46
CA ASN A 90 -6.59 25.17 7.72
C ASN A 90 -6.27 25.50 9.18
N LEU A 91 -5.09 25.09 9.64
CA LEU A 91 -4.15 26.03 10.28
C LEU A 91 -2.72 25.46 10.23
N ASN A 92 -1.86 26.31 9.69
CA ASN A 92 -0.43 26.18 9.50
C ASN A 92 0.32 25.86 10.80
N ASN A 93 1.33 24.99 10.72
CA ASN A 93 2.63 25.32 11.31
C ASN A 93 3.77 24.62 10.57
N THR A 94 4.30 25.39 9.63
CA THR A 94 5.69 25.52 9.22
C THR A 94 6.71 24.68 9.99
N SER A 95 7.22 23.63 9.35
CA SER A 95 8.61 23.19 9.52
C SER A 95 9.10 22.65 8.19
N ASN A 96 9.99 23.44 7.58
CA ASN A 96 10.72 23.14 6.35
C ASN A 96 11.35 21.74 6.39
N ILE A 97 10.93 20.85 5.49
CA ILE A 97 11.81 19.78 4.99
C ILE A 97 11.79 19.86 3.48
N ASN A 98 12.75 20.63 2.98
CA ASN A 98 13.17 20.62 1.59
C ASN A 98 14.23 19.51 1.43
N LYS A 99 14.17 18.83 0.27
CA LYS A 99 15.20 17.99 -0.38
C LYS A 99 15.26 16.48 -0.06
N GLY A 100 14.90 15.71 -1.09
CA GLY A 100 15.70 14.58 -1.57
C GLY A 100 15.47 13.27 -0.83
N GLY A 101 14.65 12.40 -1.42
CA GLY A 101 14.55 10.97 -1.12
C GLY A 101 14.52 10.63 0.36
N THR A 102 13.34 10.37 0.92
CA THR A 102 13.24 9.59 2.15
C THR A 102 13.83 8.20 1.86
N ILE A 103 15.13 8.08 2.14
CA ILE A 103 15.86 6.82 2.23
C ILE A 103 15.36 6.21 3.53
N TYR A 104 14.32 5.40 3.42
CA TYR A 104 13.92 4.54 4.52
C TYR A 104 15.14 3.69 4.92
N LYS A 105 15.43 3.67 6.21
CA LYS A 105 16.57 2.96 6.77
C LYS A 105 16.26 1.48 6.96
N TYR A 106 15.00 1.16 7.24
CA TYR A 106 14.54 -0.21 7.50
C TYR A 106 13.62 -0.74 6.40
N TYR A 107 12.99 0.12 5.60
CA TYR A 107 12.14 -0.30 4.48
C TYR A 107 12.88 -0.35 3.13
N ASN A 108 12.82 -1.49 2.45
CA ASN A 108 13.26 -1.62 1.07
C ASN A 108 12.07 -1.36 0.12
N LYS A 109 12.15 -0.28 -0.67
CA LYS A 109 11.12 0.10 -1.65
C LYS A 109 11.02 -0.88 -2.83
N ASP A 110 12.13 -1.45 -3.27
CA ASP A 110 12.18 -2.34 -4.44
C ASP A 110 11.48 -3.67 -4.14
N THR A 111 11.70 -4.19 -2.92
CA THR A 111 11.09 -5.46 -2.48
C THR A 111 9.79 -5.27 -1.70
N ASN A 112 9.42 -4.03 -1.37
CA ASN A 112 8.30 -3.69 -0.48
C ASN A 112 8.32 -4.45 0.86
N THR A 113 9.51 -4.59 1.46
CA THR A 113 9.68 -5.34 2.72
C THR A 113 10.56 -4.58 3.71
N PHE A 114 10.23 -4.69 4.99
CA PHE A 114 11.09 -4.25 6.08
C PHE A 114 12.24 -5.24 6.34
N ASN A 115 13.45 -4.72 6.53
CA ASN A 115 14.62 -5.49 6.94
C ASN A 115 14.59 -5.74 8.46
N LYS A 116 13.94 -6.84 8.83
CA LYS A 116 13.69 -7.24 10.24
C LYS A 116 14.97 -7.57 11.00
N GLU A 117 15.99 -8.05 10.31
CA GLU A 117 17.30 -8.37 10.88
C GLU A 117 18.00 -7.08 11.36
N LEU A 118 17.95 -6.02 10.55
CA LEU A 118 18.59 -4.74 10.85
C LEU A 118 18.02 -4.07 12.11
N VAL A 119 16.71 -4.22 12.34
CA VAL A 119 16.03 -3.71 13.54
C VAL A 119 16.45 -4.48 14.78
N LYS A 120 16.53 -5.82 14.69
CA LYS A 120 16.93 -6.68 15.82
C LYS A 120 18.37 -6.47 16.26
N GLN A 121 19.27 -6.18 15.32
CA GLN A 121 20.70 -5.98 15.62
C GLN A 121 20.97 -4.69 16.41
N ASN A 122 20.08 -3.70 16.35
CA ASN A 122 20.25 -2.38 16.97
C ASN A 122 19.09 -2.02 17.91
N LEU A 123 18.65 -2.93 18.78
CA LEU A 123 17.53 -2.69 19.70
C LEU A 123 17.87 -1.62 20.76
N ASN A 124 17.58 -0.36 20.43
CA ASN A 124 17.48 0.75 21.38
C ASN A 124 16.19 1.54 21.11
N ILE A 125 15.79 2.39 22.07
CA ILE A 125 14.55 3.17 22.00
C ILE A 125 14.48 4.02 20.72
N ASN A 126 15.59 4.61 20.29
CA ASN A 126 15.63 5.47 19.10
C ASN A 126 15.44 4.65 17.81
N THR A 127 16.10 3.49 17.70
CA THR A 127 15.98 2.58 16.56
C THR A 127 14.56 2.02 16.44
N ILE A 128 13.94 1.64 17.55
CA ILE A 128 12.53 1.18 17.56
C ILE A 128 11.61 2.32 17.13
N LYS A 129 11.83 3.53 17.65
CA LYS A 129 11.03 4.69 17.26
C LYS A 129 11.14 4.98 15.76
N GLU A 130 12.36 5.04 15.22
CA GLU A 130 12.58 5.22 13.77
C GLU A 130 11.88 4.12 12.96
N TYR A 131 12.00 2.86 13.39
CA TYR A 131 11.32 1.74 12.74
C TYR A 131 9.80 1.90 12.74
N VAL A 132 9.20 2.22 13.88
CA VAL A 132 7.75 2.42 14.02
C VAL A 132 7.29 3.59 13.15
N ASP A 133 8.03 4.69 13.13
CA ASP A 133 7.73 5.85 12.29
C ASP A 133 7.75 5.48 10.80
N GLU A 134 8.78 4.77 10.33
CA GLU A 134 8.83 4.26 8.95
C GLU A 134 7.68 3.31 8.64
N LEU A 135 7.30 2.48 9.61
CA LEU A 135 6.23 1.49 9.47
C LEU A 135 4.88 2.16 9.25
N TYR A 136 4.56 3.17 10.05
CA TYR A 136 3.38 4.00 9.82
C TYR A 136 3.46 4.75 8.51
N ILE A 137 4.57 5.42 8.19
CA ILE A 137 4.70 6.15 6.93
C ILE A 137 4.48 5.23 5.72
N CYS A 138 5.04 4.03 5.72
CA CYS A 138 4.91 3.09 4.60
C CYS A 138 3.48 2.54 4.46
N TYR A 139 2.82 2.22 5.57
CA TYR A 139 1.49 1.59 5.52
C TYR A 139 0.32 2.55 5.57
N THR A 140 0.48 3.75 6.12
CA THR A 140 -0.60 4.74 6.29
C THR A 140 -0.33 6.06 5.57
N GLY A 141 0.88 6.26 5.04
CA GLY A 141 1.29 7.50 4.36
C GLY A 141 1.59 8.67 5.30
N LYS A 142 1.49 8.48 6.61
CA LYS A 142 1.68 9.51 7.64
C LYS A 142 2.41 8.92 8.85
N LEU A 143 2.94 9.80 9.71
CA LEU A 143 3.38 9.38 11.04
C LEU A 143 2.20 8.83 11.84
N GLY A 144 2.45 7.78 12.62
CA GLY A 144 1.45 7.22 13.52
C GLY A 144 1.05 8.24 14.59
N ASP A 145 -0.19 8.13 15.09
CA ASP A 145 -0.61 8.98 16.19
C ASP A 145 0.27 8.70 17.43
N PRO A 146 0.50 9.70 18.30
CA PRO A 146 1.41 9.55 19.43
C PRO A 146 1.07 8.37 20.36
N ALA A 147 -0.21 8.03 20.52
CA ALA A 147 -0.62 6.97 21.42
C ALA A 147 -0.31 5.59 20.81
N SER A 148 -0.67 5.37 19.55
CA SER A 148 -0.41 4.10 18.85
C SER A 148 1.07 3.88 18.62
N SER A 149 1.82 4.93 18.25
CA SER A 149 3.28 4.85 18.10
C SER A 149 3.95 4.50 19.43
N GLN A 150 3.58 5.15 20.54
CA GLN A 150 4.13 4.83 21.86
C GLN A 150 3.74 3.43 22.34
N TYR A 151 2.52 2.99 22.06
CA TYR A 151 2.09 1.62 22.31
C TYR A 151 2.98 0.61 21.57
N LEU A 152 3.18 0.78 20.26
CA LEU A 152 4.01 -0.12 19.47
C LEU A 152 5.47 -0.11 19.92
N ILE A 153 6.02 1.07 20.24
CA ILE A 153 7.39 1.22 20.75
C ILE A 153 7.54 0.46 22.07
N LYS A 154 6.60 0.64 23.01
CA LYS A 154 6.62 -0.06 24.30
C LYS A 154 6.51 -1.57 24.10
N SER A 155 5.61 -2.01 23.24
CA SER A 155 5.40 -3.42 22.94
C SER A 155 6.59 -4.11 22.27
N LEU A 156 7.38 -3.34 21.50
CA LEU A 156 8.63 -3.84 20.94
C LEU A 156 9.76 -3.86 21.97
N LEU A 157 9.80 -2.88 22.88
CA LEU A 157 10.81 -2.82 23.95
C LEU A 157 10.63 -3.91 25.01
N ASP A 158 9.38 -4.20 25.38
CA ASP A 158 9.06 -5.24 26.37
C ASP A 158 8.97 -6.65 25.76
N ASN A 159 9.24 -6.79 24.45
CA ASN A 159 9.13 -8.01 23.67
C ASN A 159 7.73 -8.66 23.68
N SER A 160 6.68 -7.92 24.06
CA SER A 160 5.31 -8.41 23.92
C SER A 160 4.95 -8.61 22.45
N PHE A 161 5.46 -7.75 21.56
CA PHE A 161 5.37 -7.90 20.12
C PHE A 161 6.74 -8.18 19.52
N THR A 162 6.77 -9.14 18.58
CA THR A 162 7.87 -9.26 17.63
C THR A 162 7.80 -8.15 16.59
N VAL A 163 8.95 -7.83 15.98
CA VAL A 163 9.06 -6.89 14.84
C VAL A 163 8.03 -7.19 13.75
N HIS A 164 7.76 -8.48 13.49
CA HIS A 164 6.76 -8.89 12.51
C HIS A 164 5.32 -8.67 12.99
N GLN A 165 5.01 -8.93 14.26
CA GLN A 165 3.68 -8.65 14.81
C GLN A 165 3.37 -7.14 14.77
N ALA A 166 4.36 -6.30 15.09
CA ALA A 166 4.23 -4.85 14.94
C ALA A 166 3.94 -4.42 13.48
N GLU A 167 4.63 -5.03 12.51
CA GLU A 167 4.37 -4.82 11.08
C GLU A 167 2.94 -5.16 10.69
N LEU A 168 2.46 -6.35 11.10
CA LEU A 168 1.10 -6.79 10.83
C LEU A 168 0.06 -5.89 11.51
N HIS A 169 0.33 -5.42 12.73
CA HIS A 169 -0.58 -4.56 13.48
C HIS A 169 -0.88 -3.26 12.71
N VAL A 170 0.16 -2.58 12.22
CA VAL A 170 -0.04 -1.35 11.44
C VAL A 170 -0.60 -1.66 10.06
N LYS A 171 -0.08 -2.69 9.38
CA LYS A 171 -0.54 -3.09 8.04
C LYS A 171 -2.03 -3.40 7.99
N PHE A 172 -2.58 -3.99 9.04
CA PHE A 172 -4.00 -4.34 9.13
C PHE A 172 -4.86 -3.28 9.85
N SER A 173 -4.26 -2.17 10.26
CA SER A 173 -4.99 -1.04 10.82
C SER A 173 -6.01 -0.48 9.82
N LYS A 174 -7.07 0.13 10.35
CA LYS A 174 -8.10 0.79 9.51
C LYS A 174 -7.47 1.88 8.64
N GLU A 175 -6.53 2.65 9.19
CA GLU A 175 -5.83 3.70 8.47
C GLU A 175 -5.01 3.15 7.30
N ALA A 176 -4.29 2.06 7.52
CA ALA A 176 -3.50 1.43 6.46
C ALA A 176 -4.37 0.88 5.33
N LYS A 177 -5.51 0.28 5.66
CA LYS A 177 -6.48 -0.20 4.65
C LYS A 177 -7.02 0.96 3.80
N VAL A 178 -7.35 2.08 4.43
CA VAL A 178 -7.81 3.30 3.73
C VAL A 178 -6.71 3.86 2.84
N TYR A 179 -5.49 3.99 3.37
CA TYR A 179 -4.35 4.50 2.61
C TYR A 179 -4.03 3.61 1.41
N LEU A 180 -3.98 2.29 1.60
CA LEU A 180 -3.74 1.34 0.50
C LEU A 180 -4.78 1.49 -0.61
N GLY A 181 -6.06 1.65 -0.25
CA GLY A 181 -7.12 1.93 -1.21
C GLY A 181 -6.89 3.22 -1.98
N GLN A 182 -6.52 4.31 -1.30
CA GLN A 182 -6.21 5.60 -1.93
C GLN A 182 -4.99 5.52 -2.86
N VAL A 183 -3.93 4.83 -2.43
CA VAL A 183 -2.73 4.60 -3.26
C VAL A 183 -3.09 3.83 -4.51
N GLN A 184 -3.87 2.76 -4.39
CA GLN A 184 -4.30 1.94 -5.52
C GLN A 184 -5.19 2.73 -6.50
N ILE A 185 -6.08 3.59 -6.00
CA ILE A 185 -6.87 4.50 -6.84
C ILE A 185 -5.96 5.50 -7.57
N LYS A 186 -5.00 6.11 -6.87
CA LYS A 186 -4.05 7.06 -7.46
C LYS A 186 -3.15 6.41 -8.51
N GLU A 187 -2.71 5.18 -8.27
CA GLU A 187 -1.90 4.40 -9.22
C GLU A 187 -2.72 4.00 -10.45
N ASN A 188 -3.98 3.60 -10.29
CA ASN A 188 -4.87 3.32 -11.41
C ASN A 188 -5.18 4.60 -12.23
N LYS A 189 -5.37 5.75 -11.57
CA LYS A 189 -5.54 7.05 -12.23
C LYS A 189 -4.28 7.41 -13.02
N ARG A 190 -3.09 7.13 -12.47
CA ARG A 190 -1.79 7.34 -13.13
C ARG A 190 -1.65 6.50 -14.40
N LYS A 191 -1.88 5.19 -14.33
CA LYS A 191 -1.79 4.30 -15.50
C LYS A 191 -2.71 4.74 -16.63
N LYS A 192 -3.96 5.09 -16.31
CA LYS A 192 -4.92 5.62 -17.30
C LYS A 192 -4.47 6.96 -17.89
N ALA A 193 -3.90 7.84 -17.08
CA ALA A 193 -3.37 9.11 -17.55
C ALA A 193 -2.17 8.89 -18.48
N GLU A 194 -1.23 8.02 -18.12
CA GLU A 194 -0.08 7.66 -18.95
C GLU A 194 -0.53 7.09 -20.30
N GLU A 195 -1.47 6.12 -20.31
CA GLU A 195 -2.06 5.56 -21.53
C GLU A 195 -2.68 6.64 -22.42
N TYR A 196 -3.44 7.56 -21.83
CA TYR A 196 -4.06 8.67 -22.57
C TYR A 196 -3.02 9.60 -23.20
N ILE A 197 -1.99 10.00 -22.46
CA ILE A 197 -0.91 10.84 -23.00
C ILE A 197 -0.16 10.12 -24.12
N TYR A 198 0.12 8.83 -23.98
CA TYR A 198 0.75 8.05 -25.04
C TYR A 198 -0.09 8.03 -26.32
N GLU A 199 -1.41 7.83 -26.23
CA GLU A 199 -2.27 7.84 -27.41
C GLU A 199 -2.37 9.24 -28.03
N LEU A 200 -2.35 10.33 -27.25
CA LEU A 200 -2.26 11.69 -27.80
C LEU A 200 -0.98 11.91 -28.60
N TYR A 201 0.18 11.52 -28.06
CA TYR A 201 1.45 11.63 -28.77
C TYR A 201 1.45 10.81 -30.06
N LYS A 202 0.89 9.59 -30.01
CA LYS A 202 0.76 8.72 -31.18
C LYS A 202 -0.15 9.30 -32.27
N VAL A 203 -1.22 10.00 -31.89
CA VAL A 203 -2.14 10.66 -32.83
C VAL A 203 -1.50 11.89 -33.49
N TYR A 204 -0.81 12.73 -32.71
CA TYR A 204 -0.30 14.02 -33.22
C TYR A 204 1.12 13.94 -33.81
N PHE A 205 2.01 13.10 -33.27
CA PHE A 205 3.38 12.92 -33.78
C PHE A 205 3.54 11.69 -34.68
N GLY A 206 2.61 10.75 -34.60
CA GLY A 206 2.61 9.50 -35.38
C GLY A 206 2.99 8.28 -34.56
N LYS A 207 2.69 7.09 -35.12
CA LYS A 207 2.75 5.81 -34.40
C LYS A 207 4.15 5.39 -33.93
N GLU A 208 5.19 5.88 -34.59
CA GLU A 208 6.58 5.52 -34.28
C GLU A 208 7.27 6.53 -33.35
N TYR A 209 6.58 7.63 -33.01
CA TYR A 209 7.15 8.64 -32.14
C TYR A 209 7.06 8.22 -30.67
N LEU A 210 8.22 8.17 -30.00
CA LEU A 210 8.31 7.88 -28.57
C LEU A 210 8.05 9.16 -27.77
N CYS A 211 7.03 9.12 -26.91
CA CYS A 211 6.76 10.20 -25.95
C CYS A 211 7.95 10.36 -24.98
N PRO A 212 8.55 11.55 -24.86
CA PRO A 212 9.59 11.82 -23.87
C PRO A 212 9.07 11.58 -22.44
N LEU A 213 9.87 10.91 -21.60
CA LEU A 213 9.52 10.61 -20.20
C LEU A 213 9.20 11.86 -19.38
N ASP A 214 9.91 12.96 -19.61
CA ASP A 214 9.67 14.23 -18.91
C ASP A 214 8.28 14.79 -19.21
N ASP A 215 7.88 14.77 -20.49
CA ASP A 215 6.57 15.21 -20.94
C ASP A 215 5.47 14.27 -20.39
N LEU A 216 5.70 12.96 -20.46
CA LEU A 216 4.76 11.98 -19.91
C LEU A 216 4.51 12.24 -18.42
N HIS A 217 5.56 12.40 -17.62
CA HIS A 217 5.44 12.67 -16.20
C HIS A 217 4.75 14.01 -15.92
N TYR A 218 5.10 15.05 -16.68
CA TYR A 218 4.48 16.37 -16.54
C TYR A 218 2.96 16.32 -16.76
N TYR A 219 2.50 15.82 -17.90
CA TYR A 219 1.06 15.77 -18.21
C TYR A 219 0.31 14.78 -17.32
N THR A 220 0.94 13.66 -16.96
CA THR A 220 0.37 12.68 -16.04
C THR A 220 0.14 13.29 -14.65
N ASN A 221 1.09 14.08 -14.13
CA ASN A 221 0.91 14.75 -12.85
C ASN A 221 -0.20 15.80 -12.89
N LEU A 222 -0.30 16.58 -13.98
CA LEU A 222 -1.43 17.51 -14.18
C LEU A 222 -2.79 16.81 -14.06
N ILE A 223 -2.90 15.59 -14.61
CA ILE A 223 -4.13 14.79 -14.54
C ILE A 223 -4.37 14.25 -13.13
N ILE A 224 -3.34 13.70 -12.48
CA ILE A 224 -3.48 13.03 -11.19
C ILE A 224 -3.81 14.02 -10.08
N GLU A 225 -3.10 15.16 -10.05
CA GLU A 225 -3.18 16.14 -8.97
C GLU A 225 -4.43 17.02 -9.06
N SER A 226 -4.98 17.22 -10.26
CA SER A 226 -6.22 17.97 -10.43
C SER A 226 -7.46 17.12 -10.11
N THR A 227 -8.41 17.72 -9.40
CA THR A 227 -9.75 17.18 -9.16
C THR A 227 -10.60 17.20 -10.43
N SER A 228 -10.37 18.18 -11.30
CA SER A 228 -11.01 18.34 -12.61
C SER A 228 -9.95 18.70 -13.66
N PRO A 229 -9.20 17.70 -14.17
CA PRO A 229 -8.16 17.95 -15.16
C PRO A 229 -8.73 18.50 -16.47
N ASN A 230 -8.12 19.56 -16.99
CA ASN A 230 -8.51 20.18 -18.26
C ASN A 230 -7.86 19.43 -19.42
N TYR A 231 -8.50 18.35 -19.85
CA TYR A 231 -8.02 17.51 -20.95
C TYR A 231 -7.83 18.29 -22.26
N GLN A 232 -8.71 19.25 -22.55
CA GLN A 232 -8.59 20.06 -23.78
C GLN A 232 -7.29 20.87 -23.80
N ALA A 233 -6.93 21.50 -22.67
CA ALA A 233 -5.69 22.27 -22.59
C ALA A 233 -4.45 21.38 -22.78
N ILE A 234 -4.47 20.15 -22.24
CA ILE A 234 -3.38 19.18 -22.42
C ILE A 234 -3.27 18.76 -23.89
N GLU A 235 -4.40 18.47 -24.55
CA GLU A 235 -4.43 18.14 -25.97
C GLU A 235 -3.90 19.28 -26.84
N ASP A 236 -4.34 20.50 -26.58
CA ASP A 236 -3.92 21.69 -27.33
C ASP A 236 -2.41 21.93 -27.19
N GLU A 237 -1.84 21.76 -25.99
CA GLU A 237 -0.41 21.91 -25.75
C GLU A 237 0.42 20.84 -26.47
N ILE A 238 -0.02 19.57 -26.42
CA ILE A 238 0.65 18.47 -27.13
C ILE A 238 0.56 18.69 -28.66
N LYS A 239 -0.58 19.17 -29.15
CA LYS A 239 -0.78 19.49 -30.56
C LYS A 239 0.10 20.64 -31.02
N GLU A 240 0.24 21.70 -30.23
CA GLU A 240 1.14 22.82 -30.52
C GLU A 240 2.60 22.34 -30.60
N LYS A 241 3.03 21.51 -29.64
CA LYS A 241 4.35 20.84 -29.70
C LYS A 241 4.52 19.99 -30.96
N ALA A 242 3.49 19.26 -31.37
CA ALA A 242 3.52 18.45 -32.59
C ALA A 242 3.72 19.31 -33.83
N ILE A 243 2.98 20.42 -33.95
CA ILE A 243 3.10 21.36 -35.06
C ILE A 243 4.52 21.94 -35.13
N LEU A 244 5.10 22.30 -33.99
CA LEU A 244 6.48 22.82 -33.91
C LEU A 244 7.54 21.78 -34.31
N ASN A 245 7.26 20.49 -34.11
CA ASN A 245 8.14 19.39 -34.52
C ASN A 245 7.96 18.96 -35.99
N VAL A 246 6.93 19.45 -36.71
CA VAL A 246 6.81 19.21 -38.15
C VAL A 246 7.88 20.03 -38.87
N VAL A 247 8.93 19.35 -39.32
CA VAL A 247 9.95 19.94 -40.21
C VAL A 247 9.29 20.22 -41.56
N ILE A 248 8.84 21.46 -41.77
CA ILE A 248 8.36 21.92 -43.07
C ILE A 248 9.54 21.85 -44.05
N PRO A 249 9.46 21.10 -45.16
CA PRO A 249 10.52 21.08 -46.15
C PRO A 249 10.66 22.49 -46.73
N THR A 250 11.81 23.12 -46.52
CA THR A 250 12.11 24.49 -46.98
C THR A 250 12.25 24.63 -48.50
N LYS A 251 11.91 23.60 -49.29
CA LYS A 251 11.89 23.67 -50.75
C LYS A 251 10.45 23.77 -51.25
N LYS A 252 10.09 24.98 -51.70
CA LYS A 252 8.86 25.25 -52.46
C LYS A 252 8.67 24.19 -53.55
N PRO A 253 7.48 23.57 -53.68
CA PRO A 253 7.21 22.60 -54.75
C PRO A 253 6.90 23.23 -56.11
N PHE A 254 7.03 24.54 -56.27
CA PHE A 254 6.75 25.22 -57.54
C PHE A 254 7.89 26.15 -57.92
N LYS A 255 8.68 25.70 -58.91
CA LYS A 255 9.48 26.54 -59.80
C LYS A 255 9.05 26.23 -61.22
#